data_AF-A0A212FJE0-F1
#
_entry.id   AF-A0A212FJE0-F1
#
_cell.length_a   1.000
_cell.length_b   1.000
_cell.length_c   1.000
_cell.angle_alpha   90.00
_cell.angle_beta   90.00
_cell.angle_gamma   90.00
#
_symmetry.space_group_name_H-M   'P 1'
#
loop_
_entity.id
_entity.type
_entity.pdbx_description
1 polymer ?
#
loop_
_entity_poly.entity_id
_entity_poly.type
_entity_poly.pdbx_seq_one_letter_code
_entity_poly.pdbx_strand_id
1 'polypeptide(L)'
;MEELNKLMRAEGLGNVTSTCHERGFTVSTGAAGVRGLVTTLHQNLRKLEPDVHLDYKIISSHLAAIRHSRWFEENAHHSSIKVLIRLLRDMCARHAGLEPLSPWMIDLLAHHCIMNNPARQALPINVAFRRALSLLAGGLFLPGCAGLPDPCEAAHSRAHTALDLAAQDHAAATAQTLLRVVARGGHRYVLGLQAFEGGKDISTEITVWDGVVVSPLAPAYHDTPEPMDTDDKADGSSFCDDEEGVQDGVAA
;
A
#
# COMPACT_ATOMS: atom_id res chain seq x y z
N MET A 1 -37.47 -4.32 -5.32
CA MET A 1 -38.10 -4.55 -3.99
C MET A 1 -38.59 -5.99 -3.86
N GLU A 2 -39.36 -6.50 -4.83
CA GLU A 2 -39.94 -7.85 -4.75
C GLU A 2 -38.93 -8.99 -5.00
N GLU A 3 -37.96 -8.81 -5.90
CA GLU A 3 -36.85 -9.76 -6.08
C GLU A 3 -35.88 -9.80 -4.89
N LEU A 4 -35.66 -8.66 -4.23
CA LEU A 4 -34.83 -8.57 -3.01
C LEU A 4 -35.47 -9.36 -1.85
N ASN A 5 -36.79 -9.27 -1.71
CA ASN A 5 -37.55 -10.05 -0.74
C ASN A 5 -37.62 -11.55 -1.09
N LYS A 6 -37.53 -11.93 -2.37
CA LYS A 6 -37.41 -13.33 -2.79
C LYS A 6 -36.03 -13.91 -2.49
N LEU A 7 -34.96 -13.14 -2.71
CA LEU A 7 -33.58 -13.52 -2.35
C LEU A 7 -33.42 -13.72 -0.83
N MET A 8 -34.00 -12.83 0.00
CA MET A 8 -33.94 -12.98 1.45
C MET A 8 -34.82 -14.12 2.02
N ARG A 9 -35.79 -14.64 1.25
CA ARG A 9 -36.66 -15.75 1.66
C ARG A 9 -36.15 -17.13 1.24
N ALA A 10 -35.18 -17.19 0.33
CA ALA A 10 -34.68 -18.44 -0.25
C ALA A 10 -33.53 -19.08 0.56
N GLU A 11 -32.85 -18.32 1.41
CA GLU A 11 -31.88 -18.87 2.36
C GLU A 11 -32.58 -19.00 3.72
N GLY A 12 -32.75 -20.23 4.20
CA GLY A 12 -33.20 -20.46 5.57
C GLY A 12 -32.32 -19.64 6.51
N LEU A 13 -32.94 -18.98 7.50
CA LEU A 13 -32.24 -18.26 8.57
C LEU A 13 -31.32 -19.25 9.31
N GLY A 14 -30.12 -19.48 8.77
CA GLY A 14 -29.07 -20.19 9.46
C GLY A 14 -28.79 -19.44 10.77
N ASN A 15 -28.50 -20.19 11.83
CA ASN A 15 -28.22 -19.62 13.15
C ASN A 15 -27.24 -18.45 13.02
N VAL A 16 -27.71 -17.26 13.41
CA VAL A 16 -26.90 -16.05 13.45
C VAL A 16 -26.00 -16.13 14.68
N THR A 17 -24.70 -16.02 14.49
CA THR A 17 -23.72 -15.97 15.58
C THR A 17 -23.06 -14.61 15.63
N SER A 18 -22.73 -14.14 16.84
CA SER A 18 -22.02 -12.89 17.07
C SER A 18 -20.78 -13.16 17.90
N THR A 19 -19.63 -12.67 17.45
CA THR A 19 -18.34 -12.80 18.15
C THR A 19 -17.69 -11.42 18.30
N CYS A 20 -17.31 -11.08 19.53
CA CYS A 20 -16.55 -9.87 19.81
C CYS A 20 -15.05 -10.18 19.73
N HIS A 21 -14.28 -9.22 19.24
CA HIS A 21 -12.82 -9.31 19.13
C HIS A 21 -12.20 -7.92 19.32
N GLU A 22 -10.88 -7.85 19.45
CA GLU A 22 -10.16 -6.60 19.77
C GLU A 22 -10.49 -5.43 18.81
N ARG A 23 -10.84 -5.71 17.55
CA ARG A 23 -11.20 -4.69 16.55
C ARG A 23 -12.70 -4.39 16.41
N GLY A 24 -13.54 -4.83 17.35
CA GLY A 24 -15.01 -4.66 17.28
C GLY A 24 -15.75 -5.99 17.36
N PHE A 25 -16.66 -6.25 16.42
CA PHE A 25 -17.46 -7.48 16.44
C PHE A 25 -17.72 -8.00 15.02
N THR A 26 -18.03 -9.29 14.91
CA THR A 26 -18.47 -9.93 13.66
C THR A 26 -19.80 -10.63 13.89
N VAL A 27 -20.76 -10.36 13.01
CA VAL A 27 -22.04 -11.08 12.94
C VAL A 27 -22.00 -11.98 11.72
N SER A 28 -22.18 -13.28 11.90
CA SER A 28 -22.09 -14.26 10.81
C SER A 28 -23.30 -15.16 10.73
N THR A 29 -23.60 -15.56 9.50
CA THR A 29 -24.51 -16.65 9.14
C THR A 29 -23.69 -17.76 8.46
N GLY A 30 -24.34 -18.85 8.03
CA GLY A 30 -23.67 -19.89 7.26
C GLY A 30 -23.13 -19.45 5.88
N ALA A 31 -23.60 -18.31 5.35
CA ALA A 31 -23.25 -17.84 4.01
C ALA A 31 -22.42 -16.54 4.00
N ALA A 32 -22.54 -15.70 5.02
CA ALA A 32 -21.92 -14.38 5.04
C ALA A 32 -21.53 -13.93 6.45
N GLY A 33 -20.59 -12.99 6.52
CA GLY A 33 -20.19 -12.32 7.75
C GLY A 33 -20.08 -10.82 7.55
N VAL A 34 -20.57 -10.06 8.53
CA VAL A 34 -20.46 -8.61 8.60
C VAL A 34 -19.58 -8.26 9.79
N ARG A 35 -18.48 -7.55 9.54
CA ARG A 35 -17.61 -7.03 10.60
C ARG A 35 -18.03 -5.60 10.94
N GLY A 36 -18.43 -5.38 12.18
CA GLY A 36 -18.69 -4.06 12.77
C GLY A 36 -17.39 -3.45 13.29
N LEU A 37 -16.93 -2.40 12.62
CA LEU A 37 -15.78 -1.59 13.06
C LEU A 37 -16.29 -0.43 13.91
N VAL A 38 -16.02 -0.48 15.22
CA VAL A 38 -16.49 0.54 16.18
C VAL A 38 -15.45 1.65 16.30
N THR A 39 -15.87 2.89 16.18
CA THR A 39 -15.02 4.06 16.38
C THR A 39 -15.80 5.19 17.05
N THR A 40 -15.14 6.32 17.31
CA THR A 40 -15.72 7.48 17.99
C THR A 40 -15.46 8.76 17.21
N LEU A 41 -16.10 9.86 17.62
CA LEU A 41 -15.87 11.18 17.03
C LEU A 41 -14.44 11.66 17.29
N HIS A 42 -13.87 12.42 16.36
CA HIS A 42 -12.48 12.90 16.46
C HIS A 42 -12.18 13.65 17.78
N GLN A 43 -13.14 14.44 18.27
CA GLN A 43 -13.03 15.15 19.55
C GLN A 43 -12.89 14.25 20.79
N ASN A 44 -13.33 12.99 20.70
CA ASN A 44 -13.27 12.03 21.80
C ASN A 44 -11.93 11.28 21.86
N LEU A 45 -11.09 11.37 20.82
CA LEU A 45 -9.81 10.65 20.76
C LEU A 45 -8.86 11.04 21.91
N ARG A 46 -8.95 12.28 22.39
CA ARG A 46 -8.16 12.78 23.53
C ARG A 46 -8.68 12.33 24.90
N LYS A 47 -9.84 11.66 24.92
CA LYS A 47 -10.55 11.20 26.13
C LYS A 47 -10.60 9.67 26.21
N LEU A 48 -9.74 8.98 25.45
CA LEU A 48 -9.68 7.53 25.48
C LEU A 48 -8.99 7.08 26.77
N GLU A 49 -9.53 6.02 27.37
CA GLU A 49 -9.04 5.41 28.61
C GLU A 49 -8.63 3.98 28.26
N PRO A 50 -7.35 3.60 28.45
CA PRO A 50 -6.83 2.31 27.98
C PRO A 50 -7.57 1.08 28.52
N ASP A 51 -8.11 1.16 29.74
CA ASP A 51 -8.76 0.02 30.41
C ASP A 51 -10.24 -0.14 30.02
N VAL A 52 -10.83 0.87 29.39
CA VAL A 52 -12.28 0.92 29.08
C VAL A 52 -12.54 0.94 27.58
N HIS A 53 -11.67 1.58 26.81
CA HIS A 53 -11.87 1.83 25.39
C HIS A 53 -10.96 0.98 24.51
N LEU A 54 -11.37 0.82 23.24
CA LEU A 54 -10.51 0.23 22.22
C LEU A 54 -9.22 1.06 22.05
N ASP A 55 -8.14 0.38 21.69
CA ASP A 55 -6.85 1.02 21.47
C ASP A 55 -6.95 2.18 20.45
N TYR A 56 -6.19 3.24 20.72
CA TYR A 56 -6.18 4.45 19.89
C TYR A 56 -5.90 4.12 18.42
N LYS A 57 -4.95 3.21 18.13
CA LYS A 57 -4.59 2.84 16.76
C LYS A 57 -5.75 2.15 16.06
N ILE A 58 -6.51 1.30 16.76
CA ILE A 58 -7.69 0.63 16.21
C ILE A 58 -8.77 1.66 15.88
N ILE A 59 -9.13 2.52 16.82
CA ILE A 59 -10.13 3.57 16.63
C ILE A 59 -9.76 4.50 15.47
N SER A 60 -8.48 4.92 15.42
CA SER A 60 -7.95 5.77 14.35
C SER A 60 -8.02 5.07 12.99
N SER A 61 -7.67 3.78 12.93
CA SER A 61 -7.75 2.98 11.69
C SER A 61 -9.19 2.86 11.16
N HIS A 62 -10.18 2.75 12.05
CA HIS A 62 -11.59 2.71 11.67
C HIS A 62 -12.07 4.08 11.15
N LEU A 63 -11.60 5.19 11.72
CA LEU A 63 -11.86 6.53 11.17
C LEU A 63 -11.23 6.70 9.78
N ALA A 64 -10.02 6.18 9.57
CA ALA A 64 -9.36 6.18 8.27
C ALA A 64 -10.17 5.36 7.25
N ALA A 65 -10.68 4.18 7.62
CA ALA A 65 -11.52 3.37 6.75
C ALA A 65 -12.76 4.13 6.23
N ILE A 66 -13.40 4.96 7.06
CA ILE A 66 -14.52 5.82 6.62
C ILE A 66 -14.05 6.82 5.56
N ARG A 67 -12.89 7.46 5.74
CA ARG A 67 -12.33 8.40 4.76
C ARG A 67 -11.97 7.70 3.45
N HIS A 68 -11.31 6.54 3.55
CA HIS A 68 -10.95 5.71 2.40
C HIS A 68 -12.19 5.30 1.61
N SER A 69 -13.26 4.87 2.28
CA SER A 69 -14.53 4.52 1.63
C SER A 69 -15.14 5.69 0.86
N ARG A 70 -15.18 6.89 1.46
CA ARG A 70 -15.68 8.11 0.78
C ARG A 70 -14.83 8.48 -0.42
N TRP A 71 -13.51 8.50 -0.25
CA TRP A 71 -12.60 8.78 -1.35
C TRP A 71 -12.78 7.77 -2.49
N PHE A 72 -12.90 6.47 -2.15
CA PHE A 72 -13.07 5.42 -3.14
C PHE A 72 -14.39 5.56 -3.90
N GLU A 73 -15.47 5.92 -3.20
CA GLU A 73 -16.77 6.19 -3.82
C GLU A 73 -16.67 7.34 -4.82
N GLU A 74 -15.98 8.43 -4.48
CA GLU A 74 -15.85 9.63 -5.31
C GLU A 74 -14.83 9.51 -6.46
N ASN A 75 -13.80 8.67 -6.32
CA ASN A 75 -12.64 8.66 -7.23
C ASN A 75 -12.49 7.35 -8.01
N ALA A 76 -12.99 6.22 -7.51
CA ALA A 76 -12.80 4.90 -8.11
C ALA A 76 -14.05 4.36 -8.84
N HIS A 77 -14.78 5.25 -9.54
CA HIS A 77 -16.00 4.89 -10.27
C HIS A 77 -15.75 3.87 -11.40
N HIS A 78 -14.62 3.97 -12.10
CA HIS A 78 -14.33 3.15 -13.27
C HIS A 78 -14.13 1.67 -12.90
N SER A 79 -14.85 0.77 -13.57
CA SER A 79 -14.89 -0.66 -13.22
C SER A 79 -13.52 -1.35 -13.29
N SER A 80 -12.65 -0.92 -14.21
CA SER A 80 -11.29 -1.48 -14.35
C SER A 80 -10.42 -1.26 -13.10
N ILE A 81 -10.67 -0.21 -12.31
CA ILE A 81 -9.96 0.03 -11.03
C ILE A 81 -10.28 -1.10 -10.07
N LYS A 82 -11.57 -1.44 -9.94
CA LYS A 82 -12.04 -2.56 -9.09
C LYS A 82 -11.55 -3.92 -9.58
N VAL A 83 -11.37 -4.09 -10.89
CA VAL A 83 -10.75 -5.30 -11.47
C VAL A 83 -9.28 -5.37 -11.08
N LEU A 84 -8.53 -4.29 -11.27
CA LEU A 84 -7.10 -4.25 -10.97
C LEU A 84 -6.83 -4.47 -9.48
N ILE A 85 -7.64 -3.87 -8.59
CA ILE A 85 -7.52 -4.08 -7.15
C ILE A 85 -7.64 -5.56 -6.80
N ARG A 86 -8.63 -6.26 -7.37
CA ARG A 86 -8.81 -7.70 -7.12
C ARG A 86 -7.60 -8.52 -7.60
N LEU A 87 -7.09 -8.21 -8.79
CA LEU A 87 -5.89 -8.86 -9.32
C LEU A 87 -4.65 -8.59 -8.46
N LEU A 88 -4.46 -7.34 -8.01
CA LEU A 88 -3.32 -6.97 -7.18
C LEU A 88 -3.42 -7.56 -5.78
N ARG A 89 -4.60 -7.57 -5.15
CA ARG A 89 -4.80 -8.22 -3.84
C ARG A 89 -4.50 -9.71 -3.89
N ASP A 90 -5.00 -10.39 -4.92
CA ASP A 90 -4.72 -11.82 -5.13
C ASP A 90 -3.22 -12.07 -5.38
N MET A 91 -2.57 -11.24 -6.21
CA MET A 91 -1.12 -11.30 -6.42
C MET A 91 -0.33 -11.08 -5.12
N CYS A 92 -0.68 -10.07 -4.32
CA CYS A 92 0.02 -9.79 -3.05
C CYS A 92 -0.16 -10.93 -2.04
N ALA A 93 -1.33 -11.58 -2.01
CA ALA A 93 -1.56 -12.75 -1.16
C ALA A 93 -0.76 -13.99 -1.59
N ARG A 94 -0.43 -14.12 -2.88
CA ARG A 94 0.31 -15.27 -3.43
C ARG A 94 1.83 -15.11 -3.38
N HIS A 95 2.32 -13.86 -3.36
CA HIS A 95 3.75 -13.56 -3.40
C HIS A 95 4.19 -12.92 -2.08
N ALA A 96 4.93 -13.66 -1.26
CA ALA A 96 5.22 -13.29 0.13
C ALA A 96 5.89 -11.91 0.28
N GLY A 97 6.77 -11.52 -0.65
CA GLY A 97 7.42 -10.21 -0.60
C GLY A 97 6.48 -9.02 -0.81
N LEU A 98 5.26 -9.25 -1.31
CA LEU A 98 4.23 -8.22 -1.51
C LEU A 98 3.14 -8.26 -0.43
N GLU A 99 3.15 -9.25 0.47
CA GLU A 99 2.18 -9.39 1.56
C GLU A 99 2.07 -8.13 2.46
N PRO A 100 3.17 -7.40 2.75
CA PRO A 100 3.10 -6.20 3.59
C PRO A 100 2.29 -5.04 2.97
N LEU A 101 2.02 -5.07 1.66
CA LEU A 101 1.26 -4.01 0.99
C LEU A 101 -0.18 -3.96 1.53
N SER A 102 -0.51 -2.87 2.21
CA SER A 102 -1.83 -2.73 2.80
C SER A 102 -2.93 -2.65 1.73
N PRO A 103 -4.18 -3.04 2.06
CA PRO A 103 -5.30 -2.90 1.13
C PRO A 103 -5.45 -1.49 0.57
N TRP A 104 -5.18 -0.47 1.38
CA TRP A 104 -5.25 0.93 0.96
C TRP A 104 -4.14 1.31 -0.01
N MET A 105 -2.90 0.85 0.20
CA MET A 105 -1.81 1.04 -0.77
C MET A 105 -2.17 0.42 -2.12
N ILE A 106 -2.80 -0.76 -2.13
CA ILE A 106 -3.24 -1.44 -3.35
C ILE A 106 -4.36 -0.65 -4.05
N ASP A 107 -5.32 -0.11 -3.29
CA ASP A 107 -6.41 0.70 -3.84
C ASP A 107 -5.86 1.99 -4.51
N LEU A 108 -4.95 2.70 -3.83
CA LEU A 108 -4.27 3.88 -4.38
C LEU A 108 -3.40 3.54 -5.60
N LEU A 109 -2.63 2.45 -5.54
CA LEU A 109 -1.78 2.00 -6.65
C LEU A 109 -2.62 1.68 -7.88
N ALA A 110 -3.72 0.95 -7.71
CA ALA A 110 -4.61 0.59 -8.81
C ALA A 110 -5.24 1.83 -9.45
N HIS A 111 -5.77 2.75 -8.63
CA HIS A 111 -6.31 4.01 -9.10
C HIS A 111 -5.25 4.82 -9.87
N HIS A 112 -4.05 4.98 -9.30
CA HIS A 112 -2.94 5.69 -9.94
C HIS A 112 -2.56 5.06 -11.28
N CYS A 113 -2.43 3.73 -11.34
CA CYS A 113 -2.07 3.02 -12.57
C CYS A 113 -3.07 3.24 -13.70
N ILE A 114 -4.37 3.30 -13.38
CA ILE A 114 -5.43 3.41 -14.38
C ILE A 114 -5.68 4.86 -14.78
N MET A 115 -5.78 5.78 -13.82
CA MET A 115 -6.28 7.13 -14.05
C MET A 115 -5.17 8.16 -14.26
N ASN A 116 -4.01 8.00 -13.63
CA ASN A 116 -2.93 8.97 -13.74
C ASN A 116 -2.09 8.71 -14.99
N ASN A 117 -2.55 9.15 -16.16
CA ASN A 117 -1.82 9.02 -17.42
C ASN A 117 -2.08 10.23 -18.34
N PRO A 118 -1.18 10.52 -19.31
CA PRO A 118 -1.32 11.70 -20.18
C PRO A 118 -2.60 11.73 -21.02
N ALA A 119 -3.12 10.55 -21.40
CA ALA A 119 -4.35 10.46 -22.18
C ALA A 119 -5.61 10.75 -21.37
N ARG A 120 -5.52 10.81 -20.03
CA ARG A 120 -6.66 11.04 -19.11
C ARG A 120 -7.83 10.10 -19.35
N GLN A 121 -7.53 8.90 -19.82
CA GLN A 121 -8.49 7.82 -20.07
C GLN A 121 -8.09 6.59 -19.27
N ALA A 122 -9.07 5.79 -18.87
CA ALA A 122 -8.80 4.57 -18.13
C ALA A 122 -7.94 3.61 -18.97
N LEU A 123 -6.77 3.23 -18.45
CA LEU A 123 -5.91 2.27 -19.14
C LEU A 123 -6.56 0.88 -19.23
N PRO A 124 -6.30 0.13 -20.33
CA PRO A 124 -6.63 -1.28 -20.41
C PRO A 124 -6.00 -2.08 -19.27
N ILE A 125 -6.71 -3.09 -18.78
CA ILE A 125 -6.33 -3.83 -17.57
C ILE A 125 -4.94 -4.48 -17.66
N ASN A 126 -4.59 -5.02 -18.84
CA ASN A 126 -3.30 -5.62 -19.11
C ASN A 126 -2.15 -4.59 -19.05
N VAL A 127 -2.40 -3.36 -19.52
CA VAL A 127 -1.42 -2.26 -19.46
C VAL A 127 -1.27 -1.78 -18.03
N ALA A 128 -2.38 -1.57 -17.32
CA ALA A 128 -2.39 -1.10 -15.94
C ALA A 128 -1.74 -2.12 -14.98
N PHE A 129 -1.96 -3.41 -15.18
CA PHE A 129 -1.32 -4.47 -14.39
C PHE A 129 0.20 -4.48 -14.57
N ARG A 130 0.69 -4.43 -15.82
CA ARG A 130 2.14 -4.31 -16.08
C ARG A 130 2.70 -3.04 -15.48
N ARG A 131 1.97 -1.92 -15.60
CA ARG A 131 2.37 -0.63 -15.01
C ARG A 131 2.49 -0.71 -13.49
N ALA A 132 1.56 -1.37 -12.78
CA ALA A 132 1.64 -1.54 -11.34
C ALA A 132 2.92 -2.28 -10.92
N LEU A 133 3.22 -3.40 -11.59
CA LEU A 133 4.49 -4.13 -11.38
C LEU A 133 5.70 -3.27 -11.73
N SER A 134 5.67 -2.51 -12.83
CA SER A 134 6.78 -1.63 -13.22
C SER A 134 7.02 -0.50 -12.23
N LEU A 135 5.97 0.10 -11.66
CA LEU A 135 6.12 1.16 -10.66
C LEU A 135 6.69 0.61 -9.35
N LEU A 136 6.19 -0.53 -8.87
CA LEU A 136 6.75 -1.20 -7.69
C LEU A 136 8.22 -1.59 -7.92
N ALA A 137 8.53 -2.19 -9.08
CA ALA A 137 9.88 -2.57 -9.45
C ALA A 137 10.82 -1.37 -9.62
N GLY A 138 10.29 -0.23 -10.06
CA GLY A 138 10.98 1.05 -10.17
C GLY A 138 11.14 1.79 -8.84
N GLY A 139 10.77 1.17 -7.71
CA GLY A 139 10.98 1.73 -6.38
C GLY A 139 9.95 2.77 -5.96
N LEU A 140 8.70 2.69 -6.45
CA LEU A 140 7.63 3.61 -6.03
C LEU A 140 7.49 3.68 -4.50
N PHE A 141 7.75 2.58 -3.81
CA PHE A 141 7.64 2.46 -2.35
C PHE A 141 9.00 2.35 -1.64
N LEU A 142 10.11 2.67 -2.31
CA LEU A 142 11.42 2.71 -1.69
C LEU A 142 11.70 4.09 -1.04
N PRO A 143 12.64 4.14 -0.08
CA PRO A 143 13.08 5.40 0.53
C PRO A 143 13.55 6.42 -0.51
N GLY A 144 13.27 7.70 -0.25
CA GLY A 144 13.59 8.79 -1.18
C GLY A 144 12.57 8.97 -2.32
N CYS A 145 11.67 8.01 -2.56
CA CYS A 145 10.62 8.18 -3.56
C CYS A 145 9.50 9.12 -3.08
N ALA A 146 8.91 9.88 -3.99
CA ALA A 146 7.69 10.66 -3.70
C ALA A 146 6.50 9.74 -3.36
N GLY A 147 6.51 8.50 -3.88
CA GLY A 147 5.47 7.49 -3.65
C GLY A 147 4.07 7.94 -4.05
N LEU A 148 3.08 7.38 -3.36
CA LEU A 148 1.67 7.75 -3.52
C LEU A 148 1.25 8.62 -2.33
N PRO A 149 0.85 9.89 -2.55
CA PRO A 149 0.28 10.70 -1.50
C PRO A 149 -1.05 10.11 -1.05
N ASP A 150 -1.29 10.07 0.25
CA ASP A 150 -2.57 9.66 0.81
C ASP A 150 -3.56 10.82 0.75
N PRO A 151 -4.62 10.75 -0.08
CA PRO A 151 -5.61 11.81 -0.22
C PRO A 151 -6.53 11.95 1.00
N CYS A 152 -6.50 11.00 1.93
CA CYS A 152 -7.34 10.98 3.13
C CYS A 152 -6.62 11.48 4.39
N GLU A 153 -5.34 11.84 4.29
CA GLU A 153 -4.51 12.32 5.38
C GLU A 153 -4.01 13.75 5.14
N ALA A 154 -3.36 14.33 6.15
CA ALA A 154 -2.75 15.65 6.02
C ALA A 154 -1.73 15.70 4.86
N ALA A 155 -1.52 16.90 4.31
CA ALA A 155 -0.62 17.13 3.19
C ALA A 155 0.77 16.52 3.46
N HIS A 156 1.31 15.79 2.47
CA HIS A 156 2.59 15.07 2.48
C HIS A 156 2.63 13.70 3.16
N SER A 157 1.51 13.15 3.64
CA SER A 157 1.47 11.73 4.02
C SER A 157 1.65 10.83 2.80
N ARG A 158 2.64 9.93 2.83
CA ARG A 158 2.92 8.97 1.75
C ARG A 158 2.50 7.59 2.22
N ALA A 159 1.67 6.90 1.43
CA ALA A 159 1.08 5.63 1.87
C ALA A 159 2.12 4.57 2.27
N HIS A 160 3.29 4.54 1.60
CA HIS A 160 4.33 3.52 1.82
C HIS A 160 5.18 3.74 3.08
N THR A 161 5.12 4.90 3.73
CA THR A 161 5.92 5.15 4.95
C THR A 161 5.44 4.35 6.15
N ALA A 162 4.30 3.67 6.04
CA ALA A 162 3.83 2.70 7.03
C ALA A 162 4.56 1.34 6.94
N LEU A 163 5.29 1.08 5.87
CA LEU A 163 6.12 -0.12 5.72
C LEU A 163 7.48 0.11 6.36
N ASP A 164 8.03 -0.91 7.01
CA ASP A 164 9.43 -0.90 7.40
C ASP A 164 10.35 -0.99 6.16
N LEU A 165 11.62 -0.66 6.32
CA LEU A 165 12.58 -0.58 5.22
C LEU A 165 12.86 -1.95 4.58
N ALA A 166 12.86 -3.01 5.38
CA ALA A 166 13.03 -4.39 4.91
C ALA A 166 11.85 -4.83 4.01
N ALA A 167 10.61 -4.52 4.42
CA ALA A 167 9.40 -4.80 3.64
C ALA A 167 9.35 -3.98 2.36
N GLN A 168 9.79 -2.72 2.37
CA GLN A 168 9.91 -1.90 1.16
C GLN A 168 10.88 -2.53 0.14
N ASP A 169 12.05 -2.98 0.62
CA ASP A 169 13.05 -3.65 -0.21
C ASP A 169 12.53 -4.99 -0.75
N HIS A 170 11.98 -5.84 0.11
CA HIS A 170 11.41 -7.12 -0.29
C HIS A 170 10.30 -6.94 -1.35
N ALA A 171 9.41 -5.96 -1.17
CA ALA A 171 8.36 -5.68 -2.13
C ALA A 171 8.92 -5.24 -3.49
N ALA A 172 9.95 -4.39 -3.50
CA ALA A 172 10.62 -3.96 -4.72
C ALA A 172 11.33 -5.13 -5.42
N ALA A 173 12.10 -5.94 -4.68
CA ALA A 173 12.83 -7.10 -5.21
C ALA A 173 11.89 -8.17 -5.79
N THR A 174 10.77 -8.46 -5.11
CA THR A 174 9.72 -9.34 -5.62
C THR A 174 9.08 -8.77 -6.87
N ALA A 175 8.71 -7.48 -6.88
CA ALA A 175 8.13 -6.84 -8.07
C ALA A 175 9.10 -6.84 -9.27
N GLN A 176 10.39 -6.59 -9.05
CA GLN A 176 11.45 -6.65 -10.07
C GLN A 176 11.59 -8.05 -10.67
N THR A 177 11.45 -9.09 -9.85
CA THR A 177 11.47 -10.49 -10.31
C THR A 177 10.22 -10.84 -11.11
N LEU A 178 9.04 -10.54 -10.58
CA LEU A 178 7.75 -10.78 -11.24
C LEU A 178 7.62 -10.02 -12.57
N LEU A 179 8.13 -8.78 -12.65
CA LEU A 179 8.13 -8.01 -13.89
C LEU A 179 8.95 -8.70 -14.99
N ARG A 180 10.12 -9.24 -14.65
CA ARG A 180 10.96 -9.99 -15.60
C ARG A 180 10.26 -11.26 -16.09
N VAL A 181 9.58 -11.97 -15.20
CA VAL A 181 8.74 -13.14 -15.55
C VAL A 181 7.60 -12.74 -16.50
N VAL A 182 6.86 -11.67 -16.17
CA VAL A 182 5.73 -11.18 -16.99
C VAL A 182 6.18 -10.64 -18.36
N ALA A 183 7.38 -10.05 -18.44
CA ALA A 183 7.97 -9.61 -19.69
C ALA A 183 8.29 -10.77 -20.64
N ARG A 184 8.49 -11.98 -20.11
CA ARG A 184 8.75 -13.22 -20.86
C ARG A 184 7.52 -14.12 -21.03
N GLY A 185 6.33 -13.57 -20.82
CA GLY A 185 5.08 -14.33 -21.01
C GLY A 185 4.64 -15.17 -19.81
N GLY A 186 5.36 -15.16 -18.69
CA GLY A 186 5.03 -15.91 -17.47
C GLY A 186 3.83 -15.41 -16.66
N HIS A 187 2.99 -14.55 -17.25
CA HIS A 187 1.81 -13.95 -16.60
C HIS A 187 0.83 -14.98 -16.02
N ARG A 188 0.69 -16.17 -16.62
CA ARG A 188 -0.22 -17.21 -16.12
C ARG A 188 0.20 -17.73 -14.74
N TYR A 189 1.50 -17.76 -14.46
CA TYR A 189 2.04 -18.18 -13.17
C TYR A 189 1.91 -17.07 -12.13
N VAL A 190 2.24 -15.83 -12.52
CA VAL A 190 2.07 -14.64 -11.64
C VAL A 190 0.59 -14.39 -11.30
N LEU A 191 -0.34 -14.77 -12.18
CA LEU A 191 -1.78 -14.69 -11.94
C LEU A 191 -2.39 -15.95 -11.31
N GLY A 192 -1.58 -16.97 -10.97
CA GLY A 192 -2.06 -18.18 -10.30
C GLY A 192 -2.96 -19.05 -11.18
N LEU A 193 -2.99 -18.79 -12.49
CA LEU A 193 -3.71 -19.57 -13.49
C LEU A 193 -2.97 -20.87 -13.84
N GLN A 194 -1.69 -20.94 -13.48
CA GLN A 194 -0.85 -22.12 -13.60
C GLN A 194 0.03 -22.22 -12.36
N ALA A 195 -0.01 -23.37 -11.69
CA ALA A 195 0.86 -23.63 -10.56
C ALA A 195 2.32 -23.73 -11.02
N PHE A 196 3.22 -23.12 -10.26
CA PHE A 196 4.64 -23.38 -10.39
C PHE A 196 5.00 -24.67 -9.63
N GLU A 197 6.07 -25.33 -10.05
CA GLU A 197 6.45 -26.67 -9.59
C GLU A 197 6.42 -26.79 -8.06
N GLY A 198 5.75 -27.82 -7.55
CA GLY A 198 5.61 -28.06 -6.11
C GLY A 198 4.79 -27.00 -5.35
N GLY A 199 4.03 -26.14 -6.04
CA GLY A 199 3.22 -25.10 -5.42
C GLY A 199 4.02 -23.93 -4.88
N LYS A 200 5.30 -23.82 -5.28
CA LYS A 200 6.20 -22.77 -4.82
C LYS A 200 5.88 -21.41 -5.43
N ASP A 201 6.34 -20.35 -4.78
CA ASP A 201 6.29 -19.02 -5.36
C ASP A 201 7.33 -18.87 -6.47
N ILE A 202 6.88 -18.50 -7.67
CA ILE A 202 7.75 -18.23 -8.81
C ILE A 202 8.70 -17.04 -8.58
N SER A 203 8.39 -16.15 -7.63
CA SER A 203 9.22 -15.00 -7.28
C SER A 203 10.49 -15.40 -6.51
N THR A 204 10.55 -16.61 -5.94
CA THR A 204 11.66 -17.09 -5.12
C THR A 204 12.52 -18.15 -5.81
N GLU A 205 12.18 -18.54 -7.04
CA GLU A 205 12.81 -19.64 -7.75
C GLU A 205 13.51 -19.15 -9.03
N ILE A 206 14.63 -19.80 -9.38
CA ILE A 206 15.29 -19.55 -10.67
C ILE A 206 14.45 -20.19 -11.77
N THR A 207 14.05 -19.40 -12.76
CA THR A 207 13.21 -19.87 -13.88
C THR A 207 13.87 -19.63 -15.22
N VAL A 208 13.49 -20.40 -16.24
CA VAL A 208 14.00 -20.26 -17.61
C VAL A 208 12.84 -20.01 -18.56
N TRP A 209 12.92 -18.93 -19.33
CA TRP A 209 11.90 -18.52 -20.29
C TRP A 209 12.54 -18.30 -21.65
N ASP A 210 12.21 -19.13 -22.64
CA ASP A 210 12.78 -19.06 -23.99
C ASP A 210 14.32 -18.95 -24.00
N GLY A 211 14.98 -19.74 -23.14
CA GLY A 211 16.44 -19.73 -22.97
C GLY A 211 17.00 -18.60 -22.11
N VAL A 212 16.16 -17.70 -21.58
CA VAL A 212 16.56 -16.62 -20.67
C VAL A 212 16.35 -17.04 -19.23
N VAL A 213 17.42 -17.03 -18.45
CA VAL A 213 17.37 -17.29 -17.00
C VAL A 213 16.89 -16.05 -16.25
N VAL A 214 15.89 -16.21 -15.41
CA VAL A 214 15.39 -15.19 -14.47
C VAL A 214 15.68 -15.68 -13.06
N SER A 215 16.68 -15.08 -12.43
CA SER A 215 17.03 -15.32 -11.03
C SER A 215 16.34 -14.31 -10.10
N PRO A 216 15.77 -14.75 -8.97
CA PRO A 216 15.29 -13.85 -7.91
C PRO A 216 16.39 -12.90 -7.44
N LEU A 217 15.99 -11.72 -6.96
CA LEU A 217 16.91 -10.75 -6.38
C LEU A 217 17.06 -11.02 -4.87
N ALA A 218 18.28 -10.87 -4.38
CA ALA A 218 18.56 -10.90 -2.94
C ALA A 218 18.12 -9.57 -2.29
N PRO A 219 17.74 -9.58 -1.00
CA PRO A 219 17.51 -8.36 -0.24
C PRO A 219 18.74 -7.43 -0.30
N ALA A 220 18.50 -6.15 -0.50
CA ALA A 220 19.50 -5.08 -0.48
C ALA A 220 19.54 -4.34 0.86
N TYR A 221 18.43 -4.36 1.62
CA TYR A 221 18.36 -3.75 2.93
C TYR A 221 19.21 -4.51 3.95
N HIS A 222 19.95 -3.77 4.77
CA HIS A 222 20.72 -4.27 5.89
C HIS A 222 20.57 -3.31 7.07
N ASP A 223 20.40 -3.85 8.27
CA ASP A 223 20.39 -3.04 9.48
C ASP A 223 21.79 -2.46 9.68
N THR A 224 21.88 -1.14 9.60
CA THR A 224 23.10 -0.42 9.98
C THR A 224 23.03 -0.18 11.49
N PRO A 225 23.94 -0.73 12.30
CA PRO A 225 24.08 -0.27 13.67
C PRO A 225 24.56 1.18 13.60
N GLU A 226 23.73 2.14 14.01
CA GLU A 226 24.16 3.53 14.14
C GLU A 226 25.41 3.57 15.05
N PRO A 227 26.52 4.19 14.63
CA PRO A 227 27.59 4.48 15.56
C PRO A 227 27.02 5.41 16.63
N MET A 228 27.16 5.03 17.90
CA MET A 228 26.94 5.97 19.00
C MET A 228 27.84 7.17 18.74
N ASP A 229 27.25 8.33 18.45
CA ASP A 229 27.96 9.61 18.46
C ASP A 229 28.42 9.89 19.90
N THR A 230 29.56 9.33 20.26
CA THR A 230 30.42 9.87 21.30
C THR A 230 31.40 10.82 20.63
N ASP A 231 31.51 12.02 21.22
CA ASP A 231 32.53 13.05 21.02
C ASP A 231 32.17 14.12 19.96
N ASP A 232 32.27 15.43 20.18
CA ASP A 232 32.74 16.19 21.33
C ASP A 232 32.22 17.64 21.20
N LYS A 233 31.75 18.21 22.31
CA LYS A 233 31.61 19.66 22.44
C LYS A 233 32.99 20.25 22.71
N ALA A 234 33.53 20.98 21.74
CA ALA A 234 34.18 22.29 21.89
C ALA A 234 35.25 22.46 20.81
N ASP A 235 35.03 23.38 19.89
CA ASP A 235 36.05 24.40 19.66
C ASP A 235 35.40 25.64 19.05
N GLY A 236 35.25 26.66 19.91
CA GLY A 236 35.08 28.03 19.45
C GLY A 236 36.45 28.59 19.13
N SER A 237 36.68 28.95 17.87
CA SER A 237 37.64 30.00 17.55
C SER A 237 37.20 30.77 16.31
N SER A 238 37.22 32.09 16.50
CA SER A 238 36.90 33.20 15.61
C SER A 238 37.69 33.23 14.32
N PHE A 239 37.08 33.73 13.24
CA PHE A 239 37.67 34.59 12.18
C PHE A 239 36.57 34.86 11.12
N CYS A 240 36.34 36.00 10.48
CA CYS A 240 36.66 37.42 10.66
C CYS A 240 35.68 38.21 9.77
N ASP A 241 35.40 39.45 10.16
CA ASP A 241 34.64 40.47 9.41
C ASP A 241 35.30 40.81 8.06
N ASP A 242 34.46 41.10 7.04
CA ASP A 242 34.73 42.09 5.99
C ASP A 242 33.38 42.46 5.30
N GLU A 243 32.75 43.55 5.75
CA GLU A 243 31.69 44.25 5.02
C GLU A 243 32.31 45.39 4.20
N GLU A 244 32.38 45.26 2.87
CA GLU A 244 32.62 46.38 1.97
C GLU A 244 31.29 47.08 1.61
N GLY A 245 31.18 48.34 2.03
CA GLY A 245 30.08 49.23 1.69
C GLY A 245 30.17 49.78 0.28
N VAL A 246 29.04 49.77 -0.43
CA VAL A 246 28.83 50.58 -1.64
C VAL A 246 27.70 51.55 -1.34
N GLN A 247 28.05 52.84 -1.21
CA GLN A 247 27.10 53.94 -1.17
C GLN A 247 26.92 54.54 -2.56
N ASP A 248 25.65 54.58 -2.98
CA ASP A 248 25.14 55.35 -4.11
C ASP A 248 25.37 56.86 -3.90
N GLY A 249 25.74 57.54 -4.98
CA GLY A 249 25.87 59.01 -5.01
C GLY A 249 25.56 59.58 -6.39
N VAL A 250 24.27 59.85 -6.63
CA VAL A 250 23.75 60.68 -7.74
C VAL A 250 23.69 62.13 -7.26
N ALA A 251 24.31 63.07 -7.99
CA ALA A 251 23.71 64.34 -8.45
C ALA A 251 24.78 65.38 -8.87
N ALA A 252 24.43 66.05 -9.99
CA ALA A 252 24.99 67.26 -10.61
C ALA A 252 26.26 67.11 -11.46
#